data_AF-A0A9E5M0A5-F1
#
_entry.id   AF-A0A9E5M0A5-F1
#
_cell.length_a   1.000
_cell.length_b   1.000
_cell.length_c   1.000
_cell.angle_alpha   90.00
_cell.angle_beta   90.00
_cell.angle_gamma   90.00
#
_symmetry.space_group_name_H-M   'P 1'
#
loop_
_entity.id
_entity.type
_entity.pdbx_description
1 polymer ?
#
loop_
_entity_poly.entity_id
_entity_poly.type
_entity_poly.pdbx_seq_one_letter_code
_entity_poly.pdbx_strand_id
1 'polypeptide(L)'
;MKVTCEHCGLPFAVARSTPERALYCCSGCALAARVPVDASGQFPVNAALVTALGLGFGLFNQLLFWLLAVLVARRSDGLENAARLAWGSYAIGAAVWAALVLCQARVGARRGADWALAAASGAGLVWTWSVAAPGLAFATNTLFALWALRGLRRRKG
;
A
#
# COMPACT_ATOMS: atom_id res chain seq x y z
N MET A 1 -35.11 17.06 -4.22
CA MET A 1 -35.43 17.20 -2.77
C MET A 1 -34.18 17.71 -2.05
N LYS A 2 -34.30 18.63 -1.09
CA LYS A 2 -33.16 19.06 -0.24
C LYS A 2 -33.05 18.09 0.94
N VAL A 3 -31.85 17.59 1.18
CA VAL A 3 -31.50 16.68 2.28
C VAL A 3 -30.22 17.18 2.95
N THR A 4 -29.96 16.77 4.19
CA THR A 4 -28.72 17.04 4.91
C THR A 4 -27.74 15.89 4.73
N CYS A 5 -26.46 16.19 4.57
CA CYS A 5 -25.43 15.16 4.60
C CYS A 5 -25.27 14.63 6.02
N GLU A 6 -25.30 13.30 6.19
CA GLU A 6 -25.14 12.68 7.51
C GLU A 6 -23.75 12.88 8.13
N HIS A 7 -22.73 13.15 7.32
CA HIS A 7 -21.38 13.33 7.82
C HIS A 7 -21.05 14.78 8.17
N CYS A 8 -21.23 15.72 7.22
CA CYS A 8 -20.81 17.11 7.40
C CYS A 8 -21.96 18.07 7.74
N GLY A 9 -23.22 17.60 7.76
CA GLY A 9 -24.40 18.42 8.04
C GLY A 9 -24.80 19.40 6.92
N LEU A 10 -24.02 19.50 5.84
CA LEU A 10 -24.31 20.45 4.76
C LEU A 10 -25.56 20.05 3.96
N PRO A 11 -26.43 21.01 3.59
CA PRO A 11 -27.59 20.74 2.76
C PRO A 11 -27.15 20.49 1.31
N PHE A 12 -27.72 19.47 0.66
CA PHE A 12 -27.50 19.18 -0.75
C PHE A 12 -28.78 18.63 -1.42
N ALA A 13 -28.82 18.67 -2.76
CA ALA A 13 -29.97 18.22 -3.53
C ALA A 13 -29.75 16.81 -4.09
N VAL A 14 -30.76 15.95 -3.95
CA VAL A 14 -30.81 14.61 -4.56
C VAL A 14 -32.04 14.44 -5.43
N ALA A 15 -31.89 13.66 -6.50
CA ALA A 15 -32.97 13.32 -7.43
C ALA A 15 -33.99 12.35 -6.81
N ARG A 16 -33.55 11.42 -5.96
CA ARG A 16 -34.38 10.45 -5.24
C ARG A 16 -33.75 10.15 -3.87
N SER A 17 -34.54 10.19 -2.81
CA SER A 17 -34.13 9.74 -1.47
C SER A 17 -34.66 8.33 -1.22
N THR A 18 -33.79 7.40 -0.83
CA THR A 18 -34.19 6.11 -0.27
C THR A 18 -34.04 6.17 1.24
N PRO A 19 -35.11 6.01 2.03
CA PRO A 19 -35.08 6.20 3.49
C PRO A 19 -34.16 5.22 4.22
N GLU A 20 -33.79 4.10 3.60
CA GLU A 20 -32.92 3.08 4.19
C GLU A 20 -31.42 3.30 3.96
N ARG A 21 -31.01 4.37 3.25
CA ARG A 21 -29.60 4.60 2.92
C ARG A 21 -29.11 5.94 3.41
N ALA A 22 -27.97 5.91 4.08
CA ALA A 22 -27.20 7.09 4.42
C ALA A 22 -26.90 7.95 3.19
N LEU A 23 -27.20 9.25 3.28
CA LEU A 23 -27.03 10.22 2.19
C LEU A 23 -25.81 11.12 2.44
N TYR A 24 -24.94 11.21 1.44
CA TYR A 24 -23.68 11.96 1.51
C TYR A 24 -23.55 12.96 0.37
N CYS A 25 -23.09 14.17 0.67
CA CYS A 25 -22.95 15.24 -0.34
C CYS A 25 -21.79 15.02 -1.31
N CYS A 26 -20.79 14.21 -0.93
CA CYS A 26 -19.65 13.87 -1.77
C CYS A 26 -19.09 12.49 -1.41
N SER A 27 -18.26 11.95 -2.31
CA SER A 27 -17.52 10.70 -2.08
C SER A 27 -16.64 10.77 -0.82
N GLY A 28 -16.09 11.94 -0.50
CA GLY A 28 -15.29 12.16 0.70
C GLY A 28 -16.08 11.94 1.99
N CYS A 29 -17.28 12.51 2.09
CA CYS A 29 -18.17 12.32 3.25
C CYS A 29 -18.65 10.86 3.37
N ALA A 30 -18.96 10.23 2.24
CA ALA A 30 -19.35 8.82 2.21
C ALA A 30 -18.23 7.89 2.66
N LEU A 31 -16.99 8.22 2.32
CA LEU A 31 -15.81 7.46 2.72
C LEU A 31 -15.51 7.68 4.21
N ALA A 32 -15.50 8.94 4.65
CA ALA A 32 -15.17 9.33 6.02
C ALA A 32 -16.14 8.73 7.05
N ALA A 33 -17.44 8.69 6.74
CA ALA A 33 -18.45 8.08 7.61
C ALA A 33 -18.28 6.56 7.80
N ARG A 34 -17.48 5.89 6.95
CA ARG A 34 -17.19 4.46 7.06
C ARG A 34 -15.86 4.17 7.73
N VAL A 35 -15.04 5.19 8.00
CA VAL A 35 -13.76 4.97 8.67
C VAL A 35 -14.02 4.79 10.17
N PRO A 36 -13.62 3.66 10.78
CA PRO A 36 -13.75 3.48 12.22
C PRO A 36 -12.99 4.58 12.95
N VAL A 37 -13.70 5.28 13.83
CA VAL A 37 -13.15 6.24 14.79
C VAL A 37 -13.17 5.63 16.19
N ASP A 38 -12.27 6.08 17.06
CA ASP A 38 -12.28 5.67 18.46
C ASP A 38 -13.43 6.34 19.24
N ALA A 39 -13.55 6.01 20.53
CA ALA A 39 -14.57 6.57 21.42
C ALA A 39 -14.48 8.11 21.58
N SER A 40 -13.34 8.71 21.23
CA SER A 40 -13.12 10.16 21.25
C SER A 40 -13.35 10.83 19.89
N GLY A 41 -13.81 10.08 18.88
CA GLY A 41 -14.00 10.57 17.52
C GLY A 41 -12.70 10.81 16.76
N GLN A 42 -11.56 10.34 17.28
CA GLN A 42 -10.28 10.43 16.59
C GLN A 42 -10.09 9.24 15.65
N PHE A 43 -9.36 9.46 14.55
CA PHE A 43 -8.88 8.35 13.75
C PHE A 43 -7.95 7.50 14.63
N PRO A 44 -8.15 6.18 14.71
CA PRO A 44 -7.29 5.30 15.48
C PRO A 44 -5.94 5.20 14.75
N VAL A 45 -5.05 6.17 15.00
CA VAL A 45 -3.67 6.16 14.54
C VAL A 45 -2.92 5.11 15.35
N ASN A 46 -3.13 3.86 14.97
CA ASN A 46 -2.41 2.74 15.54
C ASN A 46 -1.18 2.41 14.68
N ALA A 47 -0.18 1.77 15.29
CA ALA A 47 1.05 1.38 14.60
C ALA A 47 0.79 0.52 13.35
N ALA A 48 -0.28 -0.27 13.32
CA ALA A 48 -0.63 -1.10 12.17
C ALA A 48 -1.08 -0.26 10.97
N LEU A 49 -1.88 0.79 11.19
CA LEU A 49 -2.31 1.73 10.16
C LEU A 49 -1.11 2.50 9.58
N VAL A 50 -0.25 3.03 10.46
CA VAL A 50 0.98 3.74 10.04
C VAL A 50 1.90 2.81 9.24
N THR A 51 2.06 1.56 9.68
CA THR A 51 2.87 0.56 8.96
C THR A 51 2.25 0.21 7.61
N ALA A 52 0.92 0.02 7.54
CA ALA A 52 0.22 -0.27 6.28
C ALA A 52 0.33 0.89 5.29
N LEU A 53 0.21 2.13 5.76
CA LEU A 53 0.41 3.34 4.95
C LEU A 53 1.85 3.43 4.44
N GLY A 54 2.84 3.23 5.31
CA GLY A 54 4.25 3.25 4.92
C GLY A 54 4.60 2.19 3.88
N LEU A 55 4.11 0.96 4.08
CA LEU A 55 4.27 -0.14 3.11
C LEU A 55 3.56 0.16 1.79
N GLY A 56 2.31 0.62 1.84
CA GLY A 56 1.55 0.99 0.66
C GLY A 56 2.21 2.11 -0.13
N PHE A 57 2.70 3.14 0.56
CA PHE A 57 3.46 4.24 -0.06
C PHE A 57 4.75 3.73 -0.70
N GLY A 58 5.52 2.89 -0.01
CA GLY A 58 6.75 2.31 -0.57
C GLY A 58 6.49 1.48 -1.82
N LEU A 59 5.51 0.56 -1.78
CA LEU A 59 5.15 -0.27 -2.93
C LEU A 59 4.59 0.56 -4.10
N PHE A 60 3.77 1.57 -3.81
CA PHE A 60 3.26 2.47 -4.84
C PHE A 60 4.39 3.24 -5.54
N ASN A 61 5.35 3.78 -4.78
CA ASN A 61 6.50 4.46 -5.37
C ASN A 61 7.38 3.49 -6.16
N GLN A 62 7.63 2.28 -5.64
CA GLN A 62 8.36 1.24 -6.38
C GLN A 62 7.72 0.94 -7.74
N LEU A 63 6.38 0.79 -7.78
CA LEU A 63 5.61 0.59 -9.01
C LEU A 63 5.69 1.81 -9.93
N LEU A 64 5.51 3.02 -9.39
CA LEU A 64 5.56 4.25 -10.16
C LEU A 64 6.91 4.43 -10.85
N PHE A 65 8.02 4.25 -10.13
CA PHE A 65 9.37 4.34 -10.70
C PHE A 65 9.59 3.30 -11.79
N TRP A 66 9.11 2.07 -11.61
CA TRP A 66 9.18 1.05 -12.65
C TRP A 66 8.37 1.44 -13.90
N LEU A 67 7.12 1.89 -13.74
CA LEU A 67 6.28 2.30 -14.87
C LEU A 67 6.88 3.50 -15.62
N LEU A 68 7.44 4.48 -14.90
CA LEU A 68 8.15 5.60 -15.49
C LEU A 68 9.41 5.14 -16.23
N ALA A 69 10.17 4.19 -15.68
CA ALA A 69 11.33 3.61 -16.36
C ALA A 69 10.92 2.97 -17.70
N VAL A 70 9.83 2.19 -17.71
CA VAL A 70 9.27 1.59 -18.94
C VAL A 70 8.83 2.66 -19.94
N LEU A 71 8.15 3.71 -19.48
CA LEU A 71 7.68 4.80 -20.34
C LEU A 71 8.85 5.57 -20.97
N VAL A 72 9.88 5.87 -20.18
CA VAL A 72 11.06 6.62 -20.62
C VAL A 72 11.95 5.77 -21.54
N ALA A 73 12.09 4.47 -21.29
CA ALA A 73 12.87 3.56 -22.13
C ALA A 73 12.31 3.44 -23.56
N ARG A 74 11.02 3.74 -23.78
CA ARG A 74 10.41 3.77 -25.11
C ARG A 74 10.77 5.01 -25.93
N ARG A 75 11.41 6.02 -25.33
CA ARG A 75 11.92 7.21 -26.04
C ARG A 75 13.36 6.97 -26.47
N SER A 76 13.73 7.40 -27.68
CA SER A 76 15.05 7.21 -28.30
C SER A 76 16.21 7.73 -27.43
N ASP A 77 16.00 8.81 -26.69
CA ASP A 77 17.06 9.48 -25.91
C ASP A 77 16.94 9.22 -24.40
N GLY A 78 16.06 8.30 -23.99
CA GLY A 78 15.65 8.13 -22.59
C GLY A 78 16.42 7.08 -21.78
N LEU A 79 17.33 6.32 -22.39
CA LEU A 79 17.87 5.10 -21.78
C LEU A 79 18.57 5.33 -20.42
N GLU A 80 19.36 6.40 -20.30
CA GLU A 80 20.04 6.74 -19.03
C GLU A 80 19.05 7.07 -17.92
N ASN A 81 18.02 7.89 -18.23
CA ASN A 81 16.99 8.25 -17.27
C ASN A 81 16.12 7.05 -16.89
N ALA A 82 15.82 6.15 -17.84
CA ALA A 82 15.12 4.91 -17.57
C ALA A 82 15.90 4.01 -16.59
N ALA A 83 17.22 3.91 -16.76
CA ALA A 83 18.08 3.16 -15.85
C ALA A 83 18.07 3.74 -14.43
N ARG A 84 18.15 5.07 -14.29
CA ARG A 84 18.05 5.77 -12.99
C ARG A 84 16.72 5.49 -12.29
N LEU A 85 15.61 5.54 -13.03
CA LEU A 85 14.26 5.24 -12.51
C LEU A 85 14.12 3.77 -12.10
N ALA A 86 14.67 2.84 -12.91
CA ALA A 86 14.71 1.42 -12.56
C ALA A 86 15.49 1.19 -11.26
N TRP A 87 16.66 1.83 -11.12
CA TRP A 87 17.45 1.82 -9.88
C TRP A 87 16.64 2.35 -8.69
N GLY A 88 15.91 3.45 -8.87
CA GLY A 88 15.01 4.01 -7.86
C GLY A 88 13.94 3.01 -7.40
N SER A 89 13.35 2.26 -8.34
CA SER A 89 12.39 1.19 -8.03
C SER A 89 13.02 0.10 -7.15
N TYR A 90 14.22 -0.39 -7.50
CA TYR A 90 14.92 -1.39 -6.68
C TYR A 90 15.34 -0.86 -5.31
N ALA A 91 15.83 0.39 -5.22
CA ALA A 91 16.23 1.00 -3.96
C ALA A 91 15.05 1.07 -2.98
N ILE A 92 13.88 1.52 -3.45
CA ILE A 92 12.66 1.53 -2.64
C ILE A 92 12.22 0.11 -2.32
N GLY A 93 12.30 -0.81 -3.28
CA GLY A 93 11.97 -2.21 -3.07
C GLY A 93 12.82 -2.86 -1.97
N ALA A 94 14.13 -2.59 -1.96
CA ALA A 94 15.05 -3.06 -0.93
C ALA A 94 14.72 -2.44 0.44
N ALA A 95 14.38 -1.15 0.49
CA ALA A 95 13.98 -0.47 1.71
C ALA A 95 12.69 -1.05 2.30
N VAL A 96 11.66 -1.30 1.46
CA VAL A 96 10.41 -1.95 1.88
C VAL A 96 10.67 -3.36 2.40
N TRP A 97 11.47 -4.14 1.70
CA TRP A 97 11.84 -5.49 2.13
C TRP A 97 12.56 -5.47 3.48
N ALA A 98 13.56 -4.60 3.64
CA ALA A 98 14.31 -4.45 4.89
C ALA A 98 13.40 -4.03 6.05
N ALA A 99 12.48 -3.09 5.82
CA ALA A 99 11.50 -2.67 6.82
C ALA A 99 10.62 -3.85 7.26
N LEU A 100 10.14 -4.68 6.33
CA LEU A 100 9.35 -5.88 6.64
C LEU A 100 10.14 -6.90 7.46
N VAL A 101 11.40 -7.15 7.10
CA VAL A 101 12.28 -8.06 7.85
C VAL A 101 12.54 -7.54 9.26
N LEU A 102 12.82 -6.25 9.42
CA LEU A 102 12.99 -5.61 10.71
C LEU A 102 11.72 -5.70 11.56
N CYS A 103 10.55 -5.47 10.96
CA CYS A 103 9.27 -5.66 11.64
C CYS A 103 9.07 -7.12 12.10
N GLN A 104 9.38 -8.11 11.26
CA GLN A 104 9.28 -9.52 11.63
C GLN A 104 10.24 -9.89 12.78
N ALA A 105 11.46 -9.34 12.75
CA ALA A 105 12.44 -9.53 13.82
C ALA A 105 11.94 -8.94 15.16
N ARG A 106 11.38 -7.72 15.13
CA ARG A 106 10.90 -7.02 16.33
C ARG A 106 9.63 -7.62 16.93
N VAL A 107 8.71 -8.11 16.09
CA VAL A 107 7.47 -8.77 16.53
C VAL A 107 7.74 -10.21 16.99
N GLY A 108 8.95 -10.72 16.77
CA GLY A 108 9.35 -12.06 17.17
C GLY A 108 8.63 -13.11 16.34
N ALA A 109 8.75 -13.05 15.02
CA ALA A 109 8.24 -14.10 14.12
C ALA A 109 8.82 -15.46 14.55
N ARG A 110 8.04 -16.24 15.31
CA ARG A 110 8.48 -17.49 15.96
C ARG A 110 8.51 -18.70 15.03
N ARG A 111 8.13 -18.55 13.76
CA ARG A 111 7.97 -19.66 12.82
C ARG A 111 9.06 -19.61 11.76
N GLY A 112 9.82 -20.69 11.60
CA GLY A 112 10.86 -20.81 10.57
C GLY A 112 10.34 -20.52 9.15
N ALA A 113 9.05 -20.76 8.88
CA ALA A 113 8.41 -20.42 7.61
C ALA A 113 8.43 -18.91 7.28
N ASP A 114 8.36 -18.01 8.28
CA ASP A 114 8.39 -16.57 8.02
C ASP A 114 9.80 -16.12 7.59
N TRP A 115 10.84 -16.67 8.23
CA TRP A 115 12.24 -16.46 7.85
C TRP A 115 12.60 -17.09 6.51
N ALA A 116 12.08 -18.29 6.21
CA ALA A 116 12.26 -18.93 4.91
C ALA A 116 11.68 -18.08 3.78
N LEU A 117 10.50 -17.47 3.99
CA LEU A 117 9.89 -16.58 3.00
C LEU A 117 10.64 -15.24 2.89
N ALA A 118 11.12 -14.69 4.00
CA ALA A 118 11.99 -13.51 3.98
C ALA A 118 13.27 -13.78 3.16
N ALA A 119 13.93 -14.92 3.39
CA ALA A 119 15.11 -15.33 2.63
C ALA A 119 14.78 -15.56 1.14
N ALA A 120 13.68 -16.26 0.84
CA ALA A 120 13.24 -16.51 -0.55
C ALA A 120 12.91 -15.22 -1.29
N SER A 121 12.22 -14.27 -0.64
CA SER A 121 11.93 -12.95 -1.23
C SER A 121 13.20 -12.11 -1.42
N GLY A 122 14.14 -12.15 -0.47
CA GLY A 122 15.44 -11.51 -0.59
C GLY A 122 16.26 -12.08 -1.76
N ALA A 123 16.31 -13.41 -1.89
CA ALA A 123 16.95 -14.08 -3.03
C ALA A 123 16.26 -13.71 -4.35
N GLY A 124 14.92 -13.62 -4.35
CA GLY A 124 14.14 -13.15 -5.51
C GLY A 124 14.49 -11.72 -5.90
N LEU A 125 14.68 -10.81 -4.95
CA LEU A 125 15.12 -9.44 -5.25
C LEU A 125 16.52 -9.42 -5.87
N VAL A 126 17.46 -10.19 -5.34
CA VAL A 126 18.83 -10.30 -5.90
C VAL A 126 18.81 -10.91 -7.30
N TRP A 127 17.99 -11.94 -7.52
CA TRP A 127 17.84 -12.55 -8.85
C TRP A 127 17.20 -11.58 -9.85
N THR A 128 16.13 -10.91 -9.47
CA THR A 128 15.47 -9.92 -10.35
C THR A 128 16.38 -8.73 -10.66
N TRP A 129 17.28 -8.36 -9.74
CA TRP A 129 18.35 -7.40 -9.99
C TRP A 129 19.31 -7.87 -11.08
N SER A 130 19.79 -9.12 -11.03
CA SER A 130 20.77 -9.63 -11.99
C SER A 130 20.22 -9.76 -13.41
N VAL A 131 18.91 -9.97 -13.57
CA VAL A 131 18.23 -10.02 -14.88
C VAL A 131 17.59 -8.69 -15.28
N ALA A 132 17.83 -7.61 -14.52
CA ALA A 132 17.28 -6.27 -14.78
C ALA A 132 15.74 -6.25 -14.99
N ALA A 133 15.00 -7.02 -14.19
CA ALA A 133 13.55 -7.15 -14.25
C ALA A 133 12.84 -6.47 -13.05
N PRO A 134 12.73 -5.11 -13.02
CA PRO A 134 12.14 -4.38 -11.90
C PRO A 134 10.65 -4.71 -11.67
N GLY A 135 9.91 -5.11 -12.71
CA GLY A 135 8.53 -5.59 -12.57
C GLY A 135 8.41 -6.87 -11.75
N LEU A 136 9.35 -7.81 -11.93
CA LEU A 136 9.41 -9.02 -11.11
C LEU A 136 9.81 -8.68 -9.66
N ALA A 137 10.73 -7.73 -9.47
CA ALA A 137 11.11 -7.26 -8.13
C ALA A 137 9.89 -6.67 -7.37
N PHE A 138 9.05 -5.90 -8.06
CA PHE A 138 7.79 -5.40 -7.49
C PHE A 138 6.82 -6.54 -7.13
N ALA A 139 6.67 -7.54 -8.01
CA ALA A 139 5.82 -8.70 -7.74
C ALA A 139 6.30 -9.49 -6.52
N THR A 140 7.61 -9.76 -6.41
CA THR A 140 8.22 -10.43 -5.26
C THR A 140 7.94 -9.69 -3.95
N ASN A 141 8.13 -8.38 -3.92
CA ASN A 141 7.85 -7.55 -2.75
C ASN A 141 6.37 -7.50 -2.39
N THR A 142 5.49 -7.43 -3.40
CA THR A 142 4.04 -7.42 -3.18
C THR A 142 3.58 -8.73 -2.54
N LEU A 143 4.07 -9.87 -3.02
CA LEU A 143 3.77 -11.18 -2.43
C LEU A 143 4.26 -11.29 -0.99
N PHE A 144 5.48 -10.82 -0.72
CA PHE A 144 6.03 -10.82 0.64
C PHE A 144 5.24 -9.90 1.58
N ALA A 145 4.87 -8.71 1.14
CA ALA A 145 4.03 -7.78 1.89
C ALA A 145 2.65 -8.38 2.19
N LEU A 146 1.98 -8.98 1.19
CA LEU A 146 0.70 -9.66 1.37
C LEU A 146 0.79 -10.80 2.39
N TRP A 147 1.87 -11.58 2.35
CA TRP A 147 2.12 -12.59 3.37
C TRP A 147 2.30 -11.98 4.75
N ALA A 148 3.12 -10.92 4.89
CA ALA A 148 3.33 -10.26 6.18
C ALA A 148 2.01 -9.70 6.77
N LEU A 149 1.12 -9.20 5.90
CA LEU A 149 -0.19 -8.68 6.30
C LEU A 149 -1.21 -9.77 6.67
N ARG A 150 -0.95 -11.05 6.39
CA ARG A 150 -1.88 -12.17 6.72
C ARG A 150 -2.24 -12.23 8.20
N GLY A 151 -1.31 -11.81 9.07
CA GLY A 151 -1.49 -11.80 10.52
C GLY A 151 -2.55 -10.79 10.98
N LEU A 152 -2.69 -9.67 10.26
CA LEU A 152 -3.69 -8.64 10.58
C LEU A 152 -5.12 -9.14 10.39
N ARG A 153 -5.36 -10.06 9.44
CA ARG A 153 -6.68 -10.65 9.21
C ARG A 153 -7.13 -11.63 10.30
N ARG A 154 -6.20 -12.14 11.12
CA ARG A 154 -6.51 -13.16 12.15
C ARG A 154 -6.84 -12.58 13.52
N ARG A 155 -6.60 -11.29 13.75
CA ARG A 155 -7.19 -10.57 14.89
C ARG A 155 -8.62 -10.18 14.53
N LYS A 156 -9.53 -11.16 14.55
CA LYS A 156 -10.93 -10.85 14.81
C LYS A 156 -11.01 -10.41 16.28
N GLY A 157 -11.49 -9.19 16.50
CA GLY A 157 -12.03 -8.80 17.80
C GLY A 157 -13.24 -9.66 18.14
#